data_AF-A0A382IAE2-F1
#
_entry.id   AF-A0A382IAE2-F1
#
_cell.length_a   1.000
_cell.length_b   1.000
_cell.length_c   1.000
_cell.angle_alpha   90.00
_cell.angle_beta   90.00
_cell.angle_gamma   90.00
#
_symmetry.space_group_name_H-M   'P 1'
#
loop_
_entity.id
_entity.type
_entity.pdbx_description
1 polymer ?
#
loop_
_entity_poly.entity_id
_entity_poly.type
_entity_poly.pdbx_seq_one_letter_code
_entity_poly.pdbx_strand_id
1 'polypeptide(L)'
;MQEFDYRPFDREIWAKELEDFVPKVIFDMHTHMWSEQHKGSLSDPPTGLRAEFDYQAHLEWAKDLYPGREMHFLVLGTPIWGGIDIEGHNDWMAEQIASDPFSV
;
A
#
# COMPACT_ATOMS: atom_id res chain seq x y z
N MET A 1 12.84 1.10 10.64
CA MET A 1 11.86 1.96 9.92
C MET A 1 12.19 3.39 10.30
N GLN A 2 12.36 4.31 9.34
CA GLN A 2 12.31 5.73 9.69
C GLN A 2 10.87 6.01 10.15
N GLU A 3 10.73 6.70 11.28
CA GLU A 3 9.44 7.15 11.77
C GLU A 3 8.94 8.26 10.85
N PHE A 4 7.76 8.08 10.27
CA PHE A 4 7.10 9.11 9.50
C PHE A 4 6.50 10.13 10.46
N ASP A 5 6.82 11.42 10.26
CA ASP A 5 6.27 12.53 11.03
C ASP A 5 5.59 13.51 10.09
N TYR A 6 4.27 13.70 10.27
CA TYR A 6 3.49 14.66 9.50
C TYR A 6 3.56 16.05 10.14
N ARG A 7 4.60 16.79 9.76
CA ARG A 7 5.03 18.03 10.43
C ARG A 7 4.05 19.17 10.19
N PRO A 8 4.10 20.24 11.01
CA PRO A 8 3.25 21.41 10.82
C PRO A 8 3.35 22.05 9.42
N PHE A 9 4.55 22.06 8.82
CA PHE A 9 4.77 22.60 7.48
C PHE A 9 4.07 21.78 6.38
N ASP A 10 4.08 20.45 6.50
CA ASP A 10 3.44 19.57 5.51
C ASP A 10 1.91 19.77 5.53
N ARG A 11 1.33 20.01 6.72
CA ARG A 11 -0.08 20.36 6.90
C ARG A 11 -0.44 21.73 6.31
N GLU A 12 0.49 22.68 6.35
CA GLU A 12 0.31 24.01 5.77
C GLU A 12 0.25 23.93 4.24
N ILE A 13 1.15 23.15 3.62
CA ILE A 13 1.10 22.88 2.17
C ILE A 13 -0.22 22.21 1.81
N TRP A 14 -0.60 21.17 2.57
CA TRP A 14 -1.85 20.47 2.33
C TRP A 14 -3.05 21.43 2.31
N ALA A 15 -3.20 22.23 3.36
CA ALA A 15 -4.31 23.15 3.51
C ALA A 15 -4.35 24.26 2.44
N LYS A 16 -3.20 24.73 1.98
CA LYS A 16 -3.11 25.86 1.03
C LYS A 16 -3.18 25.44 -0.43
N GLU A 17 -2.62 24.28 -0.75
CA GLU A 17 -2.32 23.90 -2.14
C GLU A 17 -3.03 22.63 -2.57
N LEU A 18 -3.22 21.67 -1.67
CA LEU A 18 -3.68 20.32 -2.03
C LEU A 18 -5.14 20.05 -1.66
N GLU A 19 -5.68 20.73 -0.65
CA GLU A 19 -7.04 20.46 -0.15
C GLU A 19 -8.11 20.63 -1.24
N ASP A 20 -8.02 21.68 -2.04
CA ASP A 20 -8.99 21.94 -3.13
C ASP A 20 -8.55 21.38 -4.49
N PHE A 21 -7.27 21.03 -4.62
CA PHE A 21 -6.70 20.48 -5.86
C PHE A 21 -6.88 18.97 -5.96
N VAL A 22 -6.62 18.25 -4.87
CA VAL A 22 -6.68 16.78 -4.85
C VAL A 22 -8.14 16.33 -4.75
N PRO A 23 -8.61 15.47 -5.67
CA PRO A 23 -9.97 14.96 -5.65
C PRO A 23 -10.32 14.24 -4.34
N LYS A 24 -11.61 14.19 -4.02
CA LYS A 24 -12.11 13.49 -2.82
C LYS A 24 -11.93 11.97 -2.89
N VAL A 25 -11.84 11.41 -4.09
CA VAL A 25 -11.58 9.99 -4.33
C VAL A 25 -10.29 9.90 -5.15
N ILE A 26 -9.34 9.09 -4.67
CA ILE A 26 -8.06 8.84 -5.34
C ILE A 26 -7.99 7.35 -5.68
N PHE A 27 -7.53 7.06 -6.88
CA PHE A 27 -7.19 5.71 -7.32
C PHE A 27 -5.68 5.65 -7.56
N ASP A 28 -4.95 4.93 -6.70
CA ASP A 28 -3.52 4.69 -6.89
C ASP A 28 -3.33 3.54 -7.89
N MET A 29 -2.75 3.86 -9.04
CA MET A 29 -2.61 2.92 -10.15
C MET A 29 -1.42 1.96 -9.99
N HIS A 30 -0.63 2.06 -8.92
CA HIS A 30 0.56 1.22 -8.80
C HIS A 30 0.96 1.01 -7.34
N THR A 31 0.51 -0.10 -6.76
CA THR A 31 1.01 -0.52 -5.45
C THR A 31 1.32 -2.01 -5.37
N HIS A 32 2.05 -2.38 -4.32
CA HIS A 32 2.45 -3.74 -4.01
C HIS A 32 2.15 -4.05 -2.54
N MET A 33 1.67 -5.26 -2.28
CA MET A 33 1.50 -5.80 -0.94
C MET A 33 2.42 -7.00 -0.73
N TRP A 34 2.83 -7.24 0.50
CA TRP A 34 3.66 -8.40 0.81
C TRP A 34 3.34 -9.00 2.17
N SER A 35 3.35 -10.33 2.21
CA SER A 35 3.42 -11.09 3.44
C SER A 35 4.46 -12.21 3.35
N GLU A 36 5.30 -12.35 4.37
CA GLU A 36 6.32 -13.39 4.44
C GLU A 36 5.75 -14.80 4.51
N GLN A 37 4.45 -14.95 4.75
CA GLN A 37 3.76 -16.24 4.62
C GLN A 37 3.88 -16.81 3.19
N HIS A 38 4.07 -15.96 2.17
CA HIS A 38 4.19 -16.36 0.76
C HIS A 38 5.63 -16.35 0.23
N LYS A 39 6.63 -16.25 1.11
CA LYS A 39 8.04 -16.24 0.70
C LYS A 39 8.49 -17.52 -0.03
N GLY A 40 7.70 -18.60 0.05
CA GLY A 40 8.02 -19.91 -0.50
C GLY A 40 9.37 -20.41 -0.01
N SER A 41 10.32 -20.64 -0.93
CA SER A 41 11.67 -21.11 -0.65
C SER A 41 12.68 -20.01 -0.34
N LEU A 42 12.28 -18.73 -0.28
CA LEU A 42 13.19 -17.63 0.04
C LEU A 42 13.67 -17.73 1.50
N SER A 43 14.99 -17.76 1.68
CA SER A 43 15.63 -17.91 2.99
C SER A 43 16.31 -16.63 3.50
N ASP A 44 16.59 -15.68 2.62
CA ASP A 44 17.25 -14.44 3.00
C ASP A 44 16.34 -13.58 3.90
N PRO A 45 16.93 -12.72 4.77
CA PRO A 45 16.15 -11.82 5.61
C PRO A 45 15.19 -10.93 4.80
N PRO A 46 13.95 -10.71 5.28
CA PRO A 46 12.99 -9.86 4.58
C PRO A 46 13.45 -8.41 4.58
N THR A 47 13.70 -7.86 3.40
CA THR A 47 14.08 -6.46 3.19
C THR A 47 13.44 -5.91 1.92
N GLY A 48 13.29 -4.58 1.83
CA GLY A 48 12.75 -3.91 0.64
C GLY A 48 11.34 -4.40 0.29
N LEU A 49 11.20 -5.00 -0.88
CA LEU A 49 9.93 -5.55 -1.40
C LEU A 49 9.34 -6.68 -0.53
N ARG A 50 10.12 -7.24 0.40
CA ARG A 50 9.68 -8.24 1.36
C ARG A 50 9.28 -7.68 2.73
N ALA A 51 9.06 -6.37 2.82
CA ALA A 51 8.52 -5.76 4.03
C ALA A 51 7.02 -6.10 4.17
N GLU A 52 6.61 -6.59 5.33
CA GLU A 52 5.19 -6.85 5.64
C GLU A 52 4.37 -5.58 5.43
N PHE A 53 3.43 -5.63 4.49
CA PHE A 53 2.63 -4.49 4.11
C PHE A 53 1.35 -4.96 3.43
N ASP A 54 0.23 -4.83 4.14
CA ASP A 54 -1.08 -5.31 3.73
C ASP A 54 -1.99 -4.15 3.27
N TYR A 55 -3.24 -4.47 2.95
CA TYR A 55 -4.18 -3.47 2.44
C TYR A 55 -4.53 -2.41 3.49
N GLN A 56 -4.64 -2.83 4.75
CA GLN A 56 -4.92 -1.93 5.86
C GLN A 56 -3.77 -0.96 6.09
N ALA A 57 -2.51 -1.41 5.97
CA ALA A 57 -1.33 -0.57 6.05
C ALA A 57 -1.31 0.50 4.95
N HIS A 58 -1.75 0.17 3.72
CA HIS A 58 -1.93 1.17 2.67
C HIS A 58 -2.95 2.24 3.04
N LEU A 59 -4.12 1.84 3.56
CA LEU A 59 -5.17 2.77 3.98
C LEU A 59 -4.71 3.67 5.12
N GLU A 60 -3.95 3.14 6.07
CA GLU A 60 -3.39 3.91 7.18
C GLU A 60 -2.39 4.95 6.70
N TRP A 61 -1.45 4.56 5.84
CA TRP A 61 -0.53 5.49 5.18
C TRP A 61 -1.25 6.55 4.37
N ALA A 62 -2.28 6.16 3.63
CA ALA A 62 -3.02 7.09 2.79
C ALA A 62 -3.84 8.10 3.60
N LYS A 63 -4.29 7.77 4.82
CA LYS A 63 -4.94 8.74 5.72
C LYS A 63 -4.00 9.86 6.14
N ASP A 64 -2.72 9.55 6.32
CA ASP A 64 -1.71 10.53 6.70
C ASP A 64 -1.30 11.41 5.51
N LEU A 65 -1.13 10.80 4.32
CA LEU A 65 -0.72 11.49 3.10
C LEU A 65 -1.86 12.28 2.44
N TYR A 66 -3.08 11.74 2.48
CA TYR A 66 -4.26 12.30 1.85
C TYR A 66 -5.43 12.45 2.84
N PRO A 67 -5.30 13.29 3.88
CA PRO A 67 -6.31 13.42 4.93
C PRO A 67 -7.73 13.64 4.39
N GLY A 68 -8.67 12.77 4.76
CA GLY A 68 -10.08 12.88 4.37
C GLY A 68 -10.40 12.52 2.92
N ARG A 69 -9.49 11.84 2.21
CA ARG A 69 -9.75 11.27 0.88
C ARG A 69 -10.11 9.82 0.99
N GLU A 70 -11.01 9.40 0.13
CA GLU A 70 -11.29 7.99 -0.14
C GLU A 70 -10.22 7.46 -1.08
N MET A 71 -9.71 6.26 -0.80
CA MET A 71 -8.55 5.67 -1.47
C MET A 71 -8.89 4.28 -1.96
N HIS A 72 -8.55 4.01 -3.21
CA HIS A 72 -8.63 2.71 -3.86
C HIS A 72 -7.33 2.44 -4.61
N PHE A 73 -7.03 1.17 -4.88
CA PHE A 73 -5.71 0.77 -5.36
C PHE A 73 -5.81 -0.23 -6.51
N LEU A 74 -4.89 -0.12 -7.47
CA LEU A 74 -4.46 -1.22 -8.32
C LEU A 74 -3.27 -1.92 -7.65
N VAL A 75 -3.51 -3.13 -7.17
CA VAL A 75 -2.54 -3.97 -6.48
C VAL A 75 -1.89 -4.91 -7.47
N LEU A 76 -0.60 -4.73 -7.65
CA LEU A 76 0.22 -5.54 -8.55
C LEU A 76 0.98 -6.59 -7.75
N GLY A 77 1.15 -7.77 -8.34
CA GLY A 77 2.02 -8.79 -7.79
C GLY A 77 3.42 -8.24 -7.50
N THR A 78 3.92 -8.53 -6.30
CA THR A 78 5.20 -7.98 -5.83
C THR A 78 6.34 -8.61 -6.62
N PRO A 79 7.23 -7.81 -7.26
CA PRO A 79 8.17 -8.30 -8.25
C PRO A 79 9.40 -8.96 -7.62
N ILE A 80 9.18 -10.01 -6.83
CA ILE A 80 10.23 -10.82 -6.21
C ILE A 80 10.55 -12.01 -7.12
N TRP A 81 11.83 -12.15 -7.45
CA TRP A 81 12.28 -13.16 -8.39
C TRP A 81 12.70 -14.45 -7.70
N GLY A 82 12.14 -15.58 -8.16
CA GLY A 82 12.56 -16.93 -7.80
C GLY A 82 12.20 -17.35 -6.36
N GLY A 83 11.44 -18.43 -6.21
CA GLY A 83 11.19 -19.05 -4.90
C GLY A 83 9.95 -18.57 -4.14
N ILE A 84 9.31 -17.49 -4.55
CA ILE A 84 8.01 -17.05 -4.03
C ILE A 84 6.90 -18.10 -4.32
N ASP A 85 5.95 -18.24 -3.38
CA ASP A 85 4.66 -18.88 -3.61
C ASP A 85 3.72 -17.89 -4.33
N ILE A 86 3.73 -17.91 -5.68
CA ILE A 86 2.99 -16.94 -6.50
C ILE A 86 1.48 -17.12 -6.35
N GLU A 87 0.99 -18.37 -6.32
CA GLU A 87 -0.45 -18.65 -6.25
C GLU A 87 -1.01 -18.21 -4.90
N GLY A 88 -0.38 -18.61 -3.80
CA GLY A 88 -0.80 -18.17 -2.46
C GLY A 88 -0.72 -16.66 -2.29
N HIS A 89 0.30 -16.01 -2.84
CA HIS A 89 0.43 -14.55 -2.80
C HIS A 89 -0.71 -13.84 -3.55
N ASN A 90 -1.09 -14.35 -4.71
CA ASN A 90 -2.20 -13.79 -5.50
C ASN A 90 -3.55 -13.99 -4.81
N ASP A 91 -3.81 -15.17 -4.26
CA ASP A 91 -5.05 -15.46 -3.53
C ASP A 91 -5.17 -14.53 -2.31
N TRP A 92 -4.08 -14.37 -1.56
CA TRP A 92 -4.05 -13.46 -0.41
C TRP A 92 -4.27 -12.00 -0.81
N MET A 93 -3.63 -11.49 -1.87
CA MET A 93 -3.89 -10.12 -2.34
C MET A 93 -5.35 -9.92 -2.73
N ALA A 94 -5.96 -10.90 -3.42
CA ALA A 94 -7.38 -10.84 -3.78
C ALA A 94 -8.28 -10.82 -2.53
N GLU A 95 -7.96 -11.60 -1.50
CA GLU A 95 -8.67 -11.56 -0.21
C GLU A 95 -8.52 -10.23 0.51
N GLN A 96 -7.32 -9.62 0.50
CA GLN A 96 -7.05 -8.33 1.13
C GLN A 96 -7.96 -7.21 0.61
N ILE A 97 -8.20 -7.19 -0.71
CA ILE A 97 -9.02 -6.15 -1.36
C ILE A 97 -10.49 -6.54 -1.51
N ALA A 98 -10.90 -7.76 -1.16
CA ALA A 98 -12.24 -8.30 -1.44
C ALA A 98 -13.40 -7.45 -0.89
N SER A 99 -13.15 -6.68 0.17
CA SER A 99 -14.15 -5.78 0.78
C SER A 99 -14.28 -4.41 0.10
N ASP A 100 -13.33 -4.04 -0.76
CA ASP A 100 -13.35 -2.81 -1.54
C ASP A 100 -13.61 -3.13 -3.03
N PRO A 101 -14.84 -2.93 -3.53
CA PRO A 101 -15.19 -3.25 -4.90
C PRO A 101 -14.52 -2.34 -5.95
N PHE A 102 -13.84 -1.27 -5.54
CA PHE A 102 -13.15 -0.34 -6.43
C PHE A 102 -11.64 -0.57 -6.49
N SER A 103 -11.08 -1.34 -5.55
CA SER A 103 -9.70 -1.82 -5.63
C SER A 103 -9.62 -3.09 -6.47
N VAL A 104 -8.51 -3.24 -7.21
CA VAL A 104 -8.30 -4.33 -8.20
C VAL A 104 -6.90 -4.90 -8.15
#